data_AF-A0A2H9P3G0-F1
#
_entry.id   AF-A0A2H9P3G0-F1
#
_cell.length_a   1.000
_cell.length_b   1.000
_cell.length_c   1.000
_cell.angle_alpha   90.00
_cell.angle_beta   90.00
_cell.angle_gamma   90.00
#
_symmetry.space_group_name_H-M   'P 1'
#
loop_
_entity.id
_entity.type
_entity.pdbx_description
1 polymer ?
#
loop_
_entity_poly.entity_id
_entity_poly.type
_entity_poly.pdbx_seq_one_letter_code
_entity_poly.pdbx_strand_id
1 'polypeptide(L)'
;PELYFGYKFAQGRNQLGSNEGFNPNNIVTYSEPNNLELHKFYPIGEWKNIEDSMEMVSNNGTIKLYYNAKEVNIVTANKAQLEILLDGLPISRKDAGTGVNADGQIIVTDAGLYNIVKSNEPSSHTLEIRISDPGFQIYTFTFG
;
A
#
# COMPACT_ATOMS: atom_id res chain seq x y z
N PRO A 1 -9.86 -10.17 -0.12
CA PRO A 1 -10.31 -9.38 -1.29
C PRO A 1 -9.07 -8.83 -2.01
N GLU A 2 -9.09 -8.60 -3.31
CA GLU A 2 -8.01 -7.85 -3.96
C GLU A 2 -8.35 -6.35 -3.95
N LEU A 3 -7.40 -5.50 -3.55
CA LEU A 3 -7.63 -4.05 -3.43
C LEU A 3 -6.89 -3.32 -4.55
N TYR A 4 -7.63 -2.71 -5.47
CA TYR A 4 -7.06 -2.04 -6.64
C TYR A 4 -6.88 -0.55 -6.41
N PHE A 5 -5.71 -0.04 -6.80
CA PHE A 5 -5.39 1.39 -6.82
C PHE A 5 -5.78 2.06 -8.14
N GLY A 6 -6.05 1.31 -9.21
CA GLY A 6 -6.52 1.87 -10.47
C GLY A 6 -8.01 2.17 -10.47
N TYR A 7 -8.38 3.41 -10.83
CA TYR A 7 -9.78 3.83 -10.79
C TYR A 7 -10.70 3.04 -11.74
N LYS A 8 -10.17 2.47 -12.84
CA LYS A 8 -10.96 1.60 -13.72
C LYS A 8 -11.14 0.21 -13.13
N PHE A 9 -10.11 -0.33 -12.48
CA PHE A 9 -10.12 -1.69 -11.91
C PHE A 9 -10.90 -1.79 -10.59
N ALA A 10 -11.01 -0.68 -9.86
CA ALA A 10 -11.77 -0.54 -8.62
C ALA A 10 -13.29 -0.35 -8.85
N GLN A 11 -13.77 -0.20 -10.08
CA GLN A 11 -15.21 -0.01 -10.34
C GLN A 11 -16.02 -1.23 -9.86
N GLY A 12 -17.08 -0.98 -9.08
CA GLY A 12 -17.92 -2.03 -8.48
C GLY A 12 -17.29 -2.75 -7.27
N ARG A 13 -16.05 -2.42 -6.93
CA ARG A 13 -15.27 -2.97 -5.81
C ARG A 13 -14.24 -1.93 -5.36
N ASN A 14 -14.75 -0.78 -4.93
CA ASN A 14 -13.92 0.32 -4.45
C ASN A 14 -13.62 0.18 -2.96
N GLN A 15 -12.33 0.06 -2.65
CA GLN A 15 -11.80 -0.09 -1.29
C GLN A 15 -10.83 1.05 -0.92
N LEU A 16 -10.79 2.12 -1.72
CA LEU A 16 -10.17 3.38 -1.29
C LEU A 16 -11.02 3.98 -0.17
N GLY A 17 -10.45 4.06 1.03
CA GLY A 17 -11.14 4.55 2.22
C GLY A 17 -11.03 6.05 2.43
N SER A 18 -10.16 6.75 1.68
CA SER A 18 -9.97 8.19 1.80
C SER A 18 -11.22 8.96 1.32
N ASN A 19 -11.59 10.02 2.05
CA ASN A 19 -12.80 10.80 1.78
C ASN A 19 -12.77 11.49 0.41
N GLU A 20 -11.58 11.81 -0.08
CA GLU A 20 -11.33 12.45 -1.36
C GLU A 20 -11.68 11.52 -2.54
N GLY A 21 -11.70 10.20 -2.31
CA GLY A 21 -12.06 9.20 -3.30
C GLY A 21 -11.14 9.19 -4.53
N PHE A 22 -11.59 8.49 -5.57
CA PHE A 22 -10.88 8.48 -6.85
C PHE A 22 -11.23 9.74 -7.66
N ASN A 23 -10.21 10.41 -8.19
CA ASN A 23 -10.37 11.50 -9.15
C ASN A 23 -9.61 11.15 -10.44
N PRO A 24 -10.27 10.53 -11.44
CA PRO A 24 -9.61 10.01 -12.63
C PRO A 24 -8.66 11.00 -13.32
N ASN A 25 -7.41 10.59 -13.54
CA ASN A 25 -6.33 11.34 -14.19
C ASN A 25 -5.87 12.62 -13.47
N ASN A 26 -6.36 12.88 -12.25
CA ASN A 26 -5.94 14.03 -11.47
C ASN A 26 -4.95 13.64 -10.37
N ILE A 27 -4.20 14.64 -9.91
CA ILE A 27 -3.43 14.57 -8.68
C ILE A 27 -4.38 14.95 -7.55
N VAL A 28 -4.40 14.14 -6.49
CA VAL A 28 -5.23 14.34 -5.31
C VAL A 28 -4.33 14.36 -4.08
N THR A 29 -4.52 15.35 -3.22
CA THR A 29 -3.94 15.37 -1.89
C THR A 29 -4.83 14.58 -0.95
N TYR A 30 -4.38 13.42 -0.53
CA TYR A 30 -5.10 12.57 0.42
C TYR A 30 -4.63 12.86 1.86
N SER A 31 -5.60 13.06 2.73
CA SER A 31 -5.37 13.37 4.15
C SER A 31 -5.27 12.13 5.02
N GLU A 32 -4.69 12.30 6.21
CA GLU A 32 -4.64 11.25 7.24
C GLU A 32 -6.08 10.86 7.66
N PRO A 33 -6.45 9.57 7.62
CA PRO A 33 -7.78 9.14 8.03
C PRO A 33 -7.98 9.21 9.55
N ASN A 34 -9.19 9.55 9.98
CA ASN A 34 -9.58 9.49 11.39
C ASN A 34 -9.71 8.05 11.92
N ASN A 35 -10.05 7.11 11.03
CA ASN A 35 -10.21 5.69 11.34
C ASN A 35 -9.87 4.83 10.11
N LEU A 36 -9.39 3.61 10.35
CA LEU A 36 -9.13 2.62 9.31
C LEU A 36 -10.24 1.57 9.31
N GLU A 37 -10.90 1.38 8.17
CA GLU A 37 -11.87 0.32 7.97
C GLU A 37 -11.19 -0.96 7.45
N LEU A 38 -11.72 -2.12 7.84
CA LEU A 38 -11.18 -3.41 7.43
C LEU A 38 -11.22 -3.56 5.90
N HIS A 39 -10.07 -3.90 5.33
CA HIS A 39 -9.83 -4.05 3.89
C HIS A 39 -10.09 -2.78 3.07
N LYS A 40 -9.94 -1.60 3.68
CA LYS A 40 -9.77 -0.35 2.94
C LYS A 40 -8.35 0.17 3.06
N PHE A 41 -7.86 0.74 1.96
CA PHE A 41 -6.55 1.37 1.92
C PHE A 41 -6.67 2.89 1.86
N TYR A 42 -5.65 3.57 2.39
CA TYR A 42 -5.63 5.01 2.59
C TYR A 42 -4.26 5.53 2.16
N PRO A 43 -4.10 5.99 0.91
CA PRO A 43 -2.93 6.79 0.53
C PRO A 43 -2.99 8.13 1.28
N ILE A 44 -1.83 8.65 1.66
CA ILE A 44 -1.64 9.94 2.32
C ILE A 44 -0.52 10.67 1.58
N GLY A 45 -0.70 11.96 1.31
CA GLY A 45 0.17 12.75 0.45
C GLY A 45 -0.44 13.02 -0.93
N GLU A 46 0.38 13.40 -1.91
CA GLU A 46 -0.11 13.72 -3.26
C GLU A 46 0.04 12.53 -4.19
N TRP A 47 -1.08 12.03 -4.71
CA TRP A 47 -1.12 10.84 -5.55
C TRP A 47 -1.89 11.10 -6.84
N LYS A 48 -1.29 10.72 -7.96
CA LYS A 48 -1.95 10.73 -9.27
C LYS A 48 -2.76 9.46 -9.45
N ASN A 49 -4.04 9.64 -9.78
CA ASN A 49 -4.98 8.54 -10.02
C ASN A 49 -4.91 8.10 -11.49
N ILE A 50 -4.42 6.89 -11.74
CA ILE A 50 -4.22 6.32 -13.08
C ILE A 50 -5.25 5.19 -13.29
N GLU A 51 -5.47 4.80 -14.55
CA GLU A 51 -6.47 3.79 -14.91
C GLU A 51 -6.31 2.47 -14.13
N ASP A 52 -5.07 2.00 -13.98
CA ASP A 52 -4.70 0.72 -13.40
C ASP A 52 -3.93 0.81 -12.07
N SER A 53 -3.58 2.02 -11.65
CA SER A 53 -2.65 2.27 -10.53
C SER A 53 -2.85 3.64 -9.88
N MET A 54 -2.12 3.88 -8.80
CA MET A 54 -1.79 5.23 -8.33
C MET A 54 -0.27 5.44 -8.37
N GLU A 55 0.15 6.66 -8.64
CA GLU A 55 1.55 7.09 -8.63
C GLU A 55 1.73 8.21 -7.60
N MET A 56 2.71 8.06 -6.71
CA MET A 56 3.03 9.09 -5.71
C MET A 56 3.78 10.24 -6.38
N VAL A 57 3.31 11.47 -6.17
CA VAL A 57 3.91 12.70 -6.74
C VAL A 57 4.72 13.45 -5.68
N SER A 58 4.29 13.41 -4.42
CA SER A 58 4.98 14.08 -3.32
C SER A 58 6.33 13.44 -2.98
N ASN A 59 7.23 14.23 -2.37
CA ASN A 59 8.55 13.76 -1.89
C ASN A 59 8.47 12.62 -0.88
N ASN A 60 7.39 12.58 -0.10
CA ASN A 60 7.10 11.51 0.84
C ASN A 60 5.62 11.17 0.74
N GLY A 61 5.28 9.94 1.04
CA GLY A 61 3.90 9.49 1.13
C GLY A 61 3.78 8.25 1.98
N THR A 62 2.55 7.97 2.38
CA THR A 62 2.23 6.84 3.23
C THR A 62 1.02 6.11 2.66
N ILE A 63 1.00 4.79 2.75
CA ILE A 63 -0.20 3.99 2.52
C ILE A 63 -0.53 3.25 3.82
N LYS A 64 -1.75 3.44 4.33
CA LYS A 64 -2.26 2.68 5.48
C LYS A 64 -3.32 1.68 5.04
N LEU A 65 -3.35 0.53 5.69
CA LEU A 65 -4.31 -0.54 5.44
C LEU A 65 -4.58 -1.29 6.73
N TYR A 66 -5.85 -1.39 7.13
CA TYR A 66 -6.26 -2.35 8.15
C TYR A 66 -6.75 -3.63 7.45
N TYR A 67 -6.14 -4.78 7.74
CA TYR A 67 -6.43 -6.04 7.06
C TYR A 67 -6.56 -7.20 8.04
N ASN A 68 -7.13 -8.32 7.57
CA ASN A 68 -7.08 -9.63 8.21
C ASN A 68 -6.61 -10.67 7.18
N ALA A 69 -5.38 -11.18 7.35
CA ALA A 69 -4.78 -12.17 6.45
C ALA A 69 -3.52 -12.78 7.08
N LYS A 70 -3.01 -13.85 6.49
CA LYS A 70 -1.72 -14.43 6.85
C LYS A 70 -0.59 -13.77 6.05
N GLU A 71 -0.82 -13.52 4.77
CA GLU A 71 0.15 -12.88 3.89
C GLU A 71 -0.44 -11.61 3.27
N VAL A 72 0.42 -10.60 3.06
CA VAL A 72 0.10 -9.40 2.28
C VAL A 72 1.16 -9.26 1.19
N ASN A 73 0.71 -9.05 -0.04
CA ASN A 73 1.56 -8.73 -1.17
C ASN A 73 1.13 -7.41 -1.81
N ILE A 74 2.08 -6.72 -2.43
CA ILE A 74 1.82 -5.59 -3.32
C ILE A 74 2.25 -5.93 -4.74
N VAL A 75 1.53 -5.41 -5.72
CA VAL A 75 2.05 -5.26 -7.08
C VAL A 75 2.41 -3.80 -7.26
N THR A 76 3.67 -3.55 -7.59
CA THR A 76 4.25 -2.21 -7.66
C THR A 76 5.27 -2.13 -8.81
N ALA A 77 5.58 -0.91 -9.23
CA ALA A 77 6.60 -0.59 -10.20
C ALA A 77 7.32 0.71 -9.81
N ASN A 78 8.34 1.03 -10.60
CA ASN A 78 9.29 2.13 -10.41
C ASN A 78 10.17 1.94 -9.17
N LYS A 79 11.39 2.45 -9.27
CA LYS A 79 12.38 2.28 -8.22
C LYS A 79 11.97 3.10 -7.00
N ALA A 80 11.85 2.45 -5.86
CA ALA A 80 11.51 3.09 -4.59
C ALA A 80 11.99 2.26 -3.40
N GLN A 81 12.23 2.95 -2.29
CA GLN A 81 12.45 2.35 -0.98
C GLN A 81 11.18 2.50 -0.14
N LEU A 82 10.73 1.38 0.42
CA LEU A 82 9.54 1.31 1.25
C LEU A 82 9.92 0.88 2.66
N GLU A 83 9.57 1.64 3.69
CA GLU A 83 9.65 1.21 5.08
C GLU A 83 8.32 0.56 5.47
N ILE A 84 8.36 -0.65 6.02
CA ILE A 84 7.17 -1.42 6.38
C ILE A 84 7.00 -1.41 7.90
N LEU A 85 5.83 -0.94 8.33
CA LEU A 85 5.43 -0.93 9.72
C LEU A 85 4.17 -1.77 9.90
N LEU A 86 4.12 -2.49 11.03
CA LEU A 86 2.97 -3.25 11.47
C LEU A 86 2.57 -2.78 12.87
N ASP A 87 1.31 -2.39 13.03
CA ASP A 87 0.73 -1.85 14.26
C ASP A 87 1.53 -0.66 14.85
N GLY A 88 2.04 0.20 13.95
CA GLY A 88 2.81 1.40 14.31
C GLY A 88 4.28 1.15 14.67
N LEU A 89 4.75 -0.11 14.60
CA LEU A 89 6.13 -0.49 14.86
C LEU A 89 6.82 -0.98 13.58
N PRO A 90 8.14 -0.80 13.42
CA PRO A 90 8.88 -1.44 12.34
C PRO A 90 8.61 -2.94 12.28
N ILE A 91 8.42 -3.48 11.07
CA ILE A 91 8.06 -4.88 10.90
C ILE A 91 9.13 -5.80 11.49
N SER A 92 8.68 -6.79 12.27
CA SER A 92 9.57 -7.73 12.91
C SER A 92 9.96 -8.87 11.98
N ARG A 93 11.12 -9.51 12.21
CA ARG A 93 11.59 -10.62 11.37
C ARG A 93 10.66 -11.84 11.34
N LYS A 94 9.78 -12.01 12.34
CA LYS A 94 8.80 -13.11 12.38
C LYS A 94 7.61 -12.89 11.43
N ASP A 95 7.31 -11.64 11.08
CA ASP A 95 6.16 -11.27 10.22
C ASP A 95 6.63 -10.70 8.88
N ALA A 96 7.93 -10.47 8.71
CA ALA A 96 8.53 -9.92 7.50
C ALA A 96 8.30 -10.84 6.30
N GLY A 97 7.69 -10.30 5.25
CA GLY A 97 7.56 -11.01 3.98
C GLY A 97 8.90 -11.27 3.30
N THR A 98 8.92 -12.15 2.29
CA THR A 98 10.17 -12.51 1.59
C THR A 98 10.81 -11.36 0.82
N GLY A 99 10.04 -10.32 0.49
CA GLY A 99 10.54 -9.09 -0.13
C GLY A 99 11.15 -8.09 0.86
N VAL A 100 11.04 -8.33 2.16
CA VAL A 100 11.50 -7.41 3.21
C VAL A 100 12.92 -7.77 3.67
N ASN A 101 13.80 -6.78 3.64
CA ASN A 101 15.20 -6.93 4.05
C ASN A 101 15.37 -6.95 5.59
N ALA A 102 16.62 -6.96 6.07
CA ALA A 102 16.91 -7.00 7.51
C ALA A 102 16.49 -5.72 8.27
N ASP A 103 16.39 -4.60 7.56
CA ASP A 103 16.06 -3.28 8.12
C ASP A 103 14.54 -2.99 8.08
N GLY A 104 13.71 -3.97 7.72
CA GLY A 104 12.26 -3.81 7.63
C GLY A 104 11.81 -3.05 6.38
N GLN A 105 12.63 -3.07 5.32
CA GLN A 105 12.40 -2.30 4.10
C GLN A 105 12.27 -3.18 2.87
N ILE A 106 11.62 -2.64 1.84
CA ILE A 106 11.57 -3.20 0.50
C ILE A 106 12.29 -2.25 -0.45
N ILE A 107 13.16 -2.81 -1.29
CA ILE A 107 13.77 -2.09 -2.39
C ILE A 107 13.11 -2.56 -3.67
N VAL A 108 12.24 -1.71 -4.24
CA VAL A 108 11.61 -1.97 -5.53
C VAL A 108 12.64 -1.65 -6.61
N THR A 109 13.01 -2.64 -7.41
CA THR A 109 13.93 -2.49 -8.54
C THR A 109 13.22 -2.68 -9.87
N ASP A 110 12.21 -3.54 -9.89
CA ASP A 110 11.50 -3.96 -11.09
C ASP A 110 9.99 -3.97 -10.81
N ALA A 111 9.20 -3.86 -11.87
CA ALA A 111 7.76 -4.03 -11.76
C ALA A 111 7.45 -5.49 -11.39
N GLY A 112 6.67 -5.71 -10.33
CA GLY A 112 6.38 -7.07 -9.89
C GLY A 112 5.58 -7.18 -8.60
N LEU A 113 5.41 -8.43 -8.19
CA LEU A 113 4.76 -8.81 -6.93
C LEU A 113 5.82 -8.93 -5.83
N TYR A 114 5.61 -8.22 -4.73
CA TYR A 114 6.45 -8.24 -3.55
C TYR A 114 5.64 -8.71 -2.35
N ASN A 115 6.11 -9.76 -1.67
CA ASN A 115 5.54 -10.21 -0.40
C ASN A 115 6.08 -9.36 0.74
N ILE A 116 5.17 -8.66 1.43
CA ILE A 116 5.54 -7.60 2.39
C ILE A 116 5.24 -8.01 3.84
N VAL A 117 4.26 -8.88 4.04
CA VAL A 117 3.95 -9.50 5.33
C VAL A 117 3.75 -11.00 5.13
N LYS A 118 4.27 -11.79 6.07
CA LYS A 118 4.08 -13.23 6.17
C LYS A 118 4.04 -13.67 7.63
N SER A 119 2.84 -13.76 8.17
CA SER A 119 2.57 -14.24 9.52
C SER A 119 2.46 -15.77 9.56
N ASN A 120 2.53 -16.37 10.75
CA ASN A 120 2.30 -17.82 10.91
C ASN A 120 0.83 -18.20 10.72
N GLU A 121 -0.07 -17.39 11.28
CA GLU A 121 -1.52 -17.59 11.28
C GLU A 121 -2.22 -16.33 10.75
N PRO A 122 -3.46 -16.43 10.24
CA PRO A 122 -4.27 -15.27 9.88
C PRO A 122 -4.56 -14.38 11.09
N SER A 123 -4.23 -13.11 11.00
CA SER A 123 -4.46 -12.13 12.05
C SER A 123 -4.80 -10.76 11.47
N SER A 124 -5.42 -9.90 12.29
CA SER A 124 -5.71 -8.53 11.92
C SER A 124 -4.58 -7.60 12.34
N HIS A 125 -4.14 -6.74 11.43
CA HIS A 125 -3.08 -5.76 11.69
C HIS A 125 -3.33 -4.46 10.93
N THR A 126 -2.78 -3.37 11.46
CA THR A 126 -2.60 -2.13 10.71
C THR A 126 -1.24 -2.15 10.04
N LEU A 127 -1.25 -2.22 8.71
CA LEU A 127 -0.07 -2.02 7.88
C LEU A 127 0.10 -0.53 7.57
N GLU A 128 1.33 -0.05 7.69
CA GLU A 128 1.76 1.26 7.19
C GLU A 128 2.99 1.08 6.30
N ILE A 129 2.92 1.62 5.09
CA ILE A 129 4.04 1.66 4.13
C ILE A 129 4.45 3.11 3.98
N ARG A 130 5.67 3.46 4.35
CA ARG A 130 6.24 4.79 4.11
C ARG A 130 7.12 4.78 2.88
N ILE A 131 6.96 5.79 2.03
CA ILE A 131 7.65 5.92 0.76
C ILE A 131 8.37 7.27 0.72
N SER A 132 9.64 7.28 0.31
CA SER A 132 10.49 8.46 0.20
C SER A 132 10.88 8.83 -1.24
N ASP A 133 10.41 8.07 -2.23
CA ASP A 133 10.82 8.20 -3.63
C ASP A 133 9.62 8.60 -4.52
N PRO A 134 9.55 9.87 -4.97
CA PRO A 134 8.57 10.29 -5.98
C PRO A 134 8.55 9.39 -7.21
N GLY A 135 7.37 9.18 -7.76
CA GLY A 135 7.14 8.29 -8.90
C GLY A 135 6.92 6.83 -8.51
N PHE A 136 6.96 6.48 -7.22
CA PHE A 136 6.52 5.15 -6.76
C PHE A 136 5.10 4.85 -7.26
N GLN A 137 4.93 3.69 -7.89
CA GLN A 137 3.66 3.30 -8.49
C GLN A 137 3.16 1.99 -7.89
N ILE A 138 1.89 1.95 -7.49
CA ILE A 138 1.26 0.79 -6.88
C ILE A 138 -0.06 0.45 -7.58
N TYR A 139 -0.30 -0.84 -7.78
CA TYR A 139 -1.42 -1.36 -8.56
C TYR A 139 -2.45 -2.05 -7.68
N THR A 140 -1.99 -2.94 -6.79
CA THR A 140 -2.90 -3.76 -5.99
C THR A 140 -2.29 -4.23 -4.67
N PHE A 141 -3.15 -4.48 -3.68
CA PHE A 141 -2.88 -5.38 -2.56
C PHE A 141 -3.55 -6.73 -2.80
N THR A 142 -2.80 -7.81 -2.59
CA THR A 142 -3.33 -9.18 -2.54
C THR A 142 -3.02 -9.85 -1.19
N PHE A 143 -3.79 -10.87 -0.84
CA PHE A 143 -3.72 -11.52 0.47
C PHE A 143 -3.71 -13.04 0.34
N GLY A 144 -3.06 -13.71 1.29
CA GLY A 144 -3.00 -15.17 1.43
C GLY A 144 -3.20 -15.62 2.86
#